data_AF-A0A1G3PU13-F1
#
_entry.id   AF-A0A1G3PU13-F1
#
_cell.length_a   1.000
_cell.length_b   1.000
_cell.length_c   1.000
_cell.angle_alpha   90.00
_cell.angle_beta   90.00
_cell.angle_gamma   90.00
#
_symmetry.space_group_name_H-M   'P 1'
#
loop_
_entity.id
_entity.type
_entity.pdbx_description
1 polymer ?
#
loop_
_entity_poly.entity_id
_entity_poly.type
_entity_poly.pdbx_seq_one_letter_code
_entity_poly.pdbx_strand_id
1 'polypeptide(L)'
;MLLKKGKWENIDQRVYYRENVFKELEWKHEKIKAIKHLERANADFEIIIKGIYYGVYNLHLTHDSRKDSATYKQKNSLTQIHWEKMSILIKDRDLLDRILKLYKRYELDGVKYLIEID
;
A
#
# COMPACT_ATOMS: atom_id res chain seq x y z
N MET A 1 -2.16 -5.74 -3.96
CA MET A 1 -0.93 -5.47 -4.75
C MET A 1 0.24 -5.24 -3.80
N LEU A 2 1.39 -5.86 -4.08
CA LEU A 2 2.64 -5.62 -3.34
C LEU A 2 3.29 -4.30 -3.74
N LEU A 3 3.70 -3.50 -2.76
CA LEU A 3 4.38 -2.22 -3.00
C LEU A 3 5.87 -2.43 -3.20
N LYS A 4 6.32 -2.41 -4.45
CA LYS A 4 7.74 -2.54 -4.81
C LYS A 4 8.43 -1.18 -4.78
N LYS A 5 9.75 -1.15 -4.75
CA LYS A 5 10.57 0.07 -4.76
C LYS A 5 10.29 1.01 -5.94
N GLY A 6 9.70 0.50 -7.03
CA GLY A 6 9.40 1.28 -8.23
C GLY A 6 10.65 1.94 -8.78
N LYS A 7 10.57 3.25 -9.03
CA LYS A 7 11.69 4.09 -9.51
C LYS A 7 12.61 4.60 -8.39
N TRP A 8 12.32 4.33 -7.13
CA TRP A 8 13.14 4.84 -6.03
C TRP A 8 14.42 4.02 -5.88
N GLU A 9 15.53 4.72 -5.76
CA GLU A 9 16.82 4.14 -5.38
C GLU A 9 16.95 4.11 -3.86
N ASN A 10 17.70 3.13 -3.34
CA ASN A 10 18.12 3.07 -1.94
C ASN A 10 17.03 2.91 -0.86
N ILE A 11 15.82 2.47 -1.21
CA ILE A 11 14.81 2.07 -0.22
C ILE A 11 14.79 0.55 0.01
N ASP A 12 14.65 0.15 1.27
CA ASP A 12 14.35 -1.23 1.63
C ASP A 12 12.84 -1.45 1.66
N GLN A 13 12.28 -1.88 0.53
CA GLN A 13 10.84 -2.13 0.36
C GLN A 13 10.24 -3.15 1.34
N ARG A 14 11.08 -3.96 2.03
CA ARG A 14 10.61 -4.89 3.07
C ARG A 14 10.00 -4.15 4.26
N VAL A 15 10.50 -2.96 4.57
CA VAL A 15 10.12 -2.20 5.77
C VAL A 15 9.66 -0.78 5.45
N TYR A 16 10.17 -0.15 4.39
CA TYR A 16 9.96 1.26 4.07
C TYR A 16 8.49 1.68 4.04
N TYR A 17 7.63 0.90 3.38
CA TYR A 17 6.22 1.24 3.30
C TYR A 17 5.53 1.19 4.67
N ARG A 18 5.84 0.18 5.49
CA ARG A 18 5.23 0.01 6.81
C ARG A 18 5.80 0.99 7.85
N GLU A 19 7.10 1.28 7.80
CA GLU A 19 7.82 2.05 8.83
C GLU A 19 8.01 3.53 8.49
N ASN A 20 7.85 3.93 7.22
CA ASN A 20 8.03 5.32 6.79
C ASN A 20 6.78 5.90 6.13
N VAL A 21 6.20 5.18 5.17
CA VAL A 21 5.04 5.70 4.42
C VAL A 21 3.77 5.64 5.27
N PHE A 22 3.45 4.47 5.83
CA PHE A 22 2.21 4.21 6.56
C PHE A 22 2.41 4.11 8.08
N LYS A 23 3.47 4.70 8.62
CA LYS A 23 3.85 4.59 10.04
C LYS A 23 2.75 5.09 10.98
N GLU A 24 2.02 6.12 10.55
CA GLU A 24 1.01 6.83 11.33
C GLU A 24 -0.34 6.10 11.36
N LEU A 25 -0.49 5.01 10.59
CA LEU A 25 -1.71 4.21 10.63
C LEU A 25 -1.80 3.38 11.91
N GLU A 26 -3.02 3.11 12.36
CA GLU A 26 -3.28 2.22 13.49
C GLU A 26 -3.13 0.74 13.05
N TRP A 27 -1.90 0.23 13.04
CA TRP A 27 -1.61 -1.17 12.72
C TRP A 27 -2.00 -2.11 13.85
N LYS A 28 -2.84 -3.10 13.54
CA LYS A 28 -3.31 -4.13 14.48
C LYS A 28 -2.76 -5.49 14.08
N HIS A 29 -2.20 -6.20 15.05
CA HIS A 29 -1.82 -7.59 14.86
C HIS A 29 -3.05 -8.50 14.89
N GLU A 30 -3.00 -9.56 14.10
CA GLU A 30 -4.01 -10.61 14.15
C GLU A 30 -3.98 -11.38 15.48
N LYS A 31 -5.17 -11.67 16.01
CA LYS A 31 -5.31 -12.43 17.28
C LYS A 31 -5.15 -13.94 17.06
N ILE A 32 -5.42 -14.41 15.85
CA ILE A 32 -5.36 -15.84 15.49
C ILE A 32 -3.89 -16.25 15.33
N LYS A 33 -3.46 -17.26 16.11
CA LYS A 33 -2.06 -17.72 16.15
C LYS A 33 -1.47 -18.01 14.76
N ALA A 34 -2.25 -18.62 13.86
CA ALA A 34 -1.82 -18.98 12.51
C ALA A 34 -1.41 -17.78 11.63
N ILE A 35 -2.00 -16.61 11.89
CA ILE A 35 -1.78 -15.38 11.10
C ILE A 35 -1.28 -14.21 11.95
N LYS A 36 -0.84 -14.47 13.19
CA LYS A 36 -0.36 -13.45 14.14
C LYS A 36 0.80 -12.60 13.61
N HIS A 37 1.51 -13.10 12.61
CA HIS A 37 2.57 -12.37 11.90
C HIS A 37 2.04 -11.28 10.94
N LEU A 38 0.74 -11.28 10.64
CA LEU A 38 0.13 -10.26 9.82
C LEU A 38 -0.31 -9.09 10.69
N GLU A 39 0.08 -7.90 10.27
CA GLU A 39 -0.47 -6.64 10.72
C GLU A 39 -1.45 -6.11 9.69
N ARG A 40 -2.47 -5.41 10.17
CA ARG A 40 -3.57 -4.86 9.39
C ARG A 40 -3.84 -3.42 9.75
N ALA A 41 -4.07 -2.59 8.75
CA ALA A 41 -4.49 -1.21 8.91
C ALA A 41 -5.44 -0.83 7.78
N ASN A 42 -6.19 0.25 7.96
CA ASN A 42 -6.97 0.88 6.89
C ASN A 42 -6.45 2.30 6.68
N ALA A 43 -6.55 2.79 5.45
CA ALA A 43 -6.28 4.18 5.14
C ALA A 43 -7.19 4.65 4.01
N ASP A 44 -7.53 5.92 4.05
CA ASP A 44 -8.26 6.59 2.98
C ASP A 44 -7.28 7.03 1.89
N PHE A 45 -7.57 6.63 0.66
CA PHE A 45 -6.82 6.99 -0.54
C PHE A 45 -7.71 7.78 -1.48
N GLU A 46 -7.30 9.00 -1.79
CA GLU A 46 -7.79 9.70 -2.97
C GLU A 46 -7.30 8.99 -4.23
N ILE A 47 -8.18 8.81 -5.21
CA ILE A 47 -7.87 8.09 -6.44
C ILE A 47 -8.00 9.02 -7.64
N ILE A 48 -6.92 9.11 -8.41
CA ILE A 48 -6.87 9.78 -9.70
C ILE A 48 -6.39 8.78 -10.75
N ILE A 49 -7.15 8.61 -11.84
CA ILE A 49 -6.76 7.75 -12.97
C ILE A 49 -6.86 8.58 -14.24
N LYS A 50 -5.77 8.68 -15.01
CA LYS A 50 -5.69 9.47 -16.25
C LYS A 50 -6.18 10.92 -16.06
N GLY A 51 -5.85 11.52 -14.91
CA GLY A 51 -6.25 12.87 -14.52
C GLY A 51 -7.71 13.03 -14.05
N ILE A 52 -8.51 11.96 -14.02
CA ILE A 52 -9.90 11.97 -13.56
C ILE A 52 -9.94 11.53 -12.09
N TYR A 53 -10.62 12.31 -11.25
CA TYR A 53 -10.85 11.97 -9.84
C TYR A 53 -11.98 10.95 -9.68
N TYR A 54 -11.72 9.85 -9.00
CA TYR A 54 -12.68 8.75 -8.77
C TYR A 54 -13.23 8.68 -7.34
N GLY A 55 -12.80 9.58 -6.45
CA GLY A 55 -13.25 9.57 -5.06
C GLY A 55 -12.17 9.16 -4.07
N VAL A 56 -12.59 9.09 -2.80
CA VAL A 56 -11.80 8.57 -1.68
C VAL A 56 -12.25 7.14 -1.39
N TYR A 57 -11.30 6.23 -1.26
CA TYR A 57 -11.55 4.83 -0.91
C TYR A 57 -10.79 4.47 0.36
N ASN A 58 -11.50 3.93 1.34
CA ASN A 58 -10.89 3.27 2.48
C ASN A 58 -10.35 1.91 2.01
N LEU A 59 -9.03 1.78 1.91
CA LEU A 59 -8.38 0.56 1.46
C LEU A 59 -7.73 -0.17 2.63
N HIS A 60 -7.88 -1.49 2.60
CA HIS A 60 -7.26 -2.38 3.56
C HIS A 60 -5.78 -2.59 3.22
N LEU A 61 -4.90 -2.52 4.22
CA LEU A 61 -3.49 -2.81 4.11
C LEU A 61 -3.10 -4.02 4.96
N THR A 62 -2.15 -4.81 4.47
CA THR A 62 -1.51 -5.88 5.23
C THR A 62 -0.01 -5.76 5.20
N HIS A 63 0.64 -6.11 6.31
CA HIS A 63 2.08 -6.26 6.39
C HIS A 63 2.44 -7.61 7.04
N ASP A 64 3.38 -8.35 6.45
CA ASP A 64 3.95 -9.57 7.06
C ASP A 64 5.22 -9.23 7.83
N SER A 65 5.18 -9.33 9.16
CA SER A 65 6.30 -8.94 10.04
C SER A 65 7.42 -9.98 10.14
N ARG A 66 7.28 -11.16 9.50
CA ARG A 66 8.29 -12.23 9.54
C ARG A 66 9.54 -11.88 8.76
N LYS A 67 10.69 -12.05 9.42
CA LYS A 67 12.03 -11.91 8.81
C LYS A 67 12.62 -13.24 8.33
N ASP A 68 12.00 -14.36 8.65
CA ASP A 68 12.42 -15.71 8.30
C ASP A 68 11.70 -16.30 7.08
N SER A 69 10.67 -15.59 6.58
CA SER A 69 9.87 -15.98 5.42
C SER A 69 10.69 -16.01 4.12
N ALA A 70 10.27 -16.84 3.17
CA ALA A 70 10.88 -16.87 1.83
C ALA A 70 10.80 -15.50 1.14
N THR A 71 9.65 -14.82 1.26
CA THR A 71 9.42 -13.47 0.73
C THR A 71 10.44 -12.47 1.25
N TYR A 72 10.71 -12.48 2.57
CA TYR A 72 11.70 -11.60 3.20
C TYR A 72 13.11 -11.87 2.67
N LYS A 73 13.49 -13.15 2.59
CA LYS A 73 14.82 -13.60 2.13
C LYS A 73 15.06 -13.26 0.66
N GLN A 74 14.02 -13.31 -0.17
CA GLN A 74 14.04 -12.90 -1.58
C GLN A 74 13.99 -11.38 -1.77
N LYS A 75 14.01 -10.59 -0.68
CA LYS A 75 13.95 -9.11 -0.71
C LYS A 75 12.69 -8.57 -1.38
N ASN A 76 11.59 -9.33 -1.36
CA ASN A 76 10.29 -8.84 -1.82
C ASN A 76 9.67 -7.88 -0.79
N SER A 77 8.74 -7.05 -1.24
CA SER A 77 7.94 -6.24 -0.33
C SER A 77 7.09 -7.12 0.58
N LEU A 78 6.83 -6.63 1.79
CA LEU A 78 5.96 -7.29 2.77
C LEU A 78 4.65 -6.54 2.97
N THR A 79 4.53 -5.33 2.42
CA THR A 79 3.34 -4.48 2.55
C THR A 79 2.50 -4.54 1.28
N GLN A 80 1.20 -4.73 1.46
CA GLN A 80 0.23 -4.84 0.38
C GLN A 80 -0.95 -3.91 0.60
N ILE A 81 -1.42 -3.30 -0.49
CA ILE A 81 -2.71 -2.60 -0.57
C ILE A 81 -3.74 -3.54 -1.20
N HIS A 82 -4.90 -3.69 -0.59
CA HIS A 82 -6.01 -4.50 -1.10
C HIS A 82 -7.01 -3.58 -1.80
N TRP A 83 -7.24 -3.83 -3.09
CA TRP A 83 -8.03 -2.94 -3.95
C TRP A 83 -9.54 -3.15 -3.85
N GLU A 84 -10.00 -4.28 -3.29
CA GLU A 84 -11.40 -4.58 -3.01
C GLU A 84 -12.41 -4.04 -4.06
N LYS A 85 -13.34 -3.17 -3.64
CA LYS A 85 -14.38 -2.55 -4.48
C LYS A 85 -13.79 -1.68 -5.60
N MET A 86 -12.62 -1.10 -5.39
CA MET A 86 -11.91 -0.30 -6.40
C MET A 86 -11.35 -1.18 -7.53
N SER A 87 -11.22 -2.50 -7.34
CA SER A 87 -10.56 -3.38 -8.31
C SER A 87 -11.13 -3.31 -9.74
N ILE A 88 -12.40 -2.93 -9.92
CA ILE A 88 -13.00 -2.74 -11.24
C ILE A 88 -12.35 -1.58 -12.02
N LEU A 89 -11.94 -0.52 -11.33
CA LEU A 89 -11.28 0.66 -11.94
C LEU A 89 -9.84 0.35 -12.34
N ILE A 90 -9.16 -0.52 -11.59
CA ILE A 90 -7.71 -0.75 -11.73
C ILE A 90 -7.39 -1.94 -12.62
N LYS A 91 -8.39 -2.77 -12.92
CA LYS A 91 -8.28 -3.90 -13.85
C LYS A 91 -8.50 -3.50 -15.31
N ASP A 92 -8.75 -2.21 -15.56
CA ASP A 92 -8.85 -1.69 -16.92
C ASP A 92 -7.54 -1.94 -17.68
N ARG A 93 -7.65 -2.56 -18.85
CA ARG A 93 -6.50 -2.90 -19.70
C ARG A 93 -5.79 -1.66 -20.22
N ASP A 94 -6.49 -0.54 -20.34
CA ASP A 94 -5.90 0.74 -20.71
C ASP A 94 -4.92 1.27 -19.66
N LEU A 95 -4.85 0.64 -18.48
CA LEU A 95 -3.90 0.94 -17.42
C LEU A 95 -2.62 0.11 -17.46
N LEU A 96 -2.51 -0.84 -18.40
CA LEU A 96 -1.26 -1.54 -18.62
C LEU A 96 -0.17 -0.56 -19.06
N ASP A 97 1.06 -0.82 -18.60
CA ASP A 97 2.25 0.01 -18.84
C ASP A 97 2.20 1.45 -18.28
N ARG A 98 1.10 1.84 -17.63
CA ARG A 98 0.99 3.09 -16.88
C ARG A 98 1.73 3.02 -15.55
N ILE A 99 2.07 4.20 -15.04
CA ILE A 99 2.79 4.33 -13.77
C ILE A 99 1.80 4.67 -12.66
N LEU A 100 1.77 3.82 -11.63
CA LEU A 100 1.12 4.14 -10.37
C LEU A 100 2.07 4.93 -9.48
N LYS A 101 1.65 6.11 -9.05
CA LYS A 101 2.33 6.98 -8.10
C LYS A 101 1.55 6.98 -6.79
N LEU A 102 2.27 6.85 -5.68
CA LEU A 102 1.72 6.91 -4.32
C LEU A 102 2.29 8.14 -3.63
N TYR A 103 1.42 9.01 -3.15
CA TYR A 103 1.79 10.19 -2.40
C TYR A 103 1.28 10.10 -0.98
N LYS A 104 2.05 10.73 -0.08
CA LYS A 104 1.69 10.96 1.31
C LYS A 104 1.72 12.46 1.54
N ARG A 105 0.63 13.01 2.07
CA ARG A 105 0.49 14.43 2.37
C ARG A 105 0.24 14.60 3.87
N TYR A 106 0.95 15.54 4.46
CA TYR A 106 0.69 15.99 5.83
C TYR A 106 -0.29 17.17 5.77
N GLU A 107 -1.40 17.06 6.50
CA GLU A 107 -2.41 18.09 6.67
C GLU A 107 -2.60 18.39 8.16
N LEU A 108 -3.38 19.44 8.47
CA LEU A 108 -3.61 19.87 9.85
C LEU A 108 -4.37 18.80 10.68
N ASP A 109 -5.20 17.99 10.02
CA ASP A 109 -6.06 16.95 10.60
C ASP A 109 -5.45 15.54 10.52
N GLY A 110 -4.27 15.38 9.92
CA GLY A 110 -3.56 14.10 9.88
C GLY A 110 -2.79 13.85 8.58
N VAL A 111 -2.63 12.57 8.24
CA VAL A 111 -1.95 12.14 7.02
C VAL A 111 -2.99 11.67 6.00
N LYS A 112 -2.90 12.18 4.77
CA LYS A 112 -3.69 11.73 3.63
C LYS A 112 -2.82 11.02 2.60
N TYR A 113 -3.44 10.11 1.86
CA TYR A 113 -2.78 9.35 0.80
C TYR A 113 -3.49 9.58 -0.53
N LEU A 114 -2.71 9.66 -1.59
CA LEU A 114 -3.20 9.78 -2.97
C LEU A 114 -2.56 8.69 -3.81
N ILE A 115 -3.37 8.01 -4.60
CA ILE A 115 -2.92 7.10 -5.65
C ILE A 115 -3.31 7.72 -7.00
N GLU A 116 -2.29 7.94 -7.82
CA GLU A 116 -2.44 8.45 -9.18
C GLU A 116 -1.96 7.37 -10.15
N ILE A 117 -2.74 7.05 -11.17
CA ILE A 117 -2.34 6.19 -12.29
C ILE A 117 -2.39 7.05 -13.55
N ASP A 118 -1.22 7.28 -14.15
CA ASP A 118 -1.05 8.16 -15.32
C ASP A 118 -1.48 7.52 -16.62
#